data_AF-A0A956W267-F1
#
_entry.id   AF-A0A956W267-F1
#
_cell.length_a   1.000
_cell.length_b   1.000
_cell.length_c   1.000
_cell.angle_alpha   90.00
_cell.angle_beta   90.00
_cell.angle_gamma   90.00
#
_symmetry.space_group_name_H-M   'P 1'
#
loop_
_entity.id
_entity.type
_entity.pdbx_description
1 polymer ?
#
loop_
_entity_poly.entity_id
_entity_poly.type
_entity_poly.pdbx_seq_one_letter_code
_entity_poly.pdbx_strand_id
1 'polypeptide(L)'
;AGAYMADWGRMDRAGDAADVARVVALLSAGIAAFAVAAVEARSRATLVVPALAAGAVVLLVGGFGVGLSSVNEPLPSPVSPESARVLRALALETQGARGGEIVVHPQFGDEIVWPFRDSGDIIIASRVPAEASVVLWPIDTAQPDGFVLVEGDWSLLDWPAAPTADWLQYIRWYVDRNALSASHTRLAVYIRPEQ
;
A
#
# COMPACT_ATOMS: atom_id res chain seq x y z
N ALA A 1 13.96 -15.26 0.22
CA ALA A 1 12.77 -15.48 1.08
C ALA A 1 12.05 -14.16 1.40
N GLY A 2 12.74 -13.16 1.97
CA GLY A 2 12.11 -11.86 2.34
C GLY A 2 11.50 -11.07 1.16
N ALA A 3 12.18 -11.00 0.01
CA ALA A 3 11.66 -10.32 -1.18
C ALA A 3 10.40 -11.00 -1.77
N TYR A 4 10.27 -12.33 -1.62
CA TYR A 4 9.11 -13.09 -2.09
C TYR A 4 7.89 -12.88 -1.18
N MET A 5 8.10 -12.83 0.14
CA MET A 5 7.03 -12.56 1.11
C MET A 5 6.54 -11.10 1.04
N ALA A 6 7.43 -10.14 0.78
CA ALA A 6 7.07 -8.73 0.61
C ALA A 6 6.30 -8.44 -0.68
N ASP A 7 6.34 -9.34 -1.66
CA ASP A 7 5.52 -9.29 -2.88
C ASP A 7 4.18 -10.00 -2.67
N TRP A 8 4.18 -11.10 -1.91
CA TRP A 8 2.99 -11.88 -1.55
C TRP A 8 1.98 -11.09 -0.70
N GLY A 9 2.44 -10.22 0.21
CA GLY A 9 1.57 -9.34 0.99
C GLY A 9 1.07 -8.09 0.25
N ARG A 10 1.64 -7.77 -0.92
CA ARG A 10 1.24 -6.60 -1.75
C ARG A 10 0.18 -6.96 -2.78
N MET A 11 0.07 -8.23 -3.17
CA MET A 11 -0.95 -8.76 -4.06
C MET A 11 -1.94 -9.53 -3.21
N ASP A 12 -3.20 -9.11 -3.17
CA ASP A 12 -4.30 -9.71 -2.39
C ASP A 12 -4.69 -11.13 -2.90
N ARG A 13 -3.70 -12.01 -3.06
CA ARG A 13 -3.82 -13.36 -3.63
C ARG A 13 -3.66 -14.38 -2.51
N ALA A 14 -4.76 -15.02 -2.13
CA ALA A 14 -4.70 -16.32 -1.50
C ALA A 14 -3.81 -17.23 -2.38
N GLY A 15 -2.75 -17.79 -1.81
CA GLY A 15 -1.71 -18.53 -2.56
C GLY A 15 -2.28 -19.54 -3.55
N ASP A 16 -1.57 -19.75 -4.66
CA ASP A 16 -1.98 -20.67 -5.72
C ASP A 16 -2.11 -22.12 -5.19
N ALA A 17 -2.81 -23.01 -5.90
CA ALA A 17 -3.10 -24.38 -5.47
C ALA A 17 -1.83 -25.17 -5.08
N ALA A 18 -0.70 -24.84 -5.71
CA ALA A 18 0.61 -25.39 -5.36
C ALA A 18 1.10 -24.98 -3.96
N ASP A 19 0.81 -23.76 -3.51
CA ASP A 19 1.19 -23.27 -2.19
C ASP A 19 0.29 -23.86 -1.10
N VAL A 20 -1.02 -24.01 -1.38
CA VAL A 20 -1.95 -24.75 -0.51
C VAL A 20 -1.49 -26.20 -0.34
N ALA A 21 -1.10 -26.87 -1.43
CA ALA A 21 -0.60 -28.24 -1.38
C ALA A 21 0.69 -28.38 -0.55
N ARG A 22 1.60 -27.41 -0.62
CA ARG A 22 2.84 -27.38 0.19
C ARG A 22 2.54 -27.24 1.67
N VAL A 23 1.61 -26.34 2.05
CA VAL A 23 1.20 -26.15 3.45
C VAL A 23 0.52 -27.41 3.99
N VAL A 24 -0.38 -28.02 3.22
CA VAL A 24 -1.06 -29.28 3.59
C VAL A 24 -0.06 -30.44 3.75
N ALA A 25 0.92 -30.55 2.85
CA ALA A 25 1.97 -31.57 2.95
C ALA A 25 2.85 -31.37 4.19
N LEU A 26 3.21 -30.12 4.51
CA LEU A 26 3.99 -29.79 5.70
C LEU A 26 3.23 -30.12 7.00
N LEU A 27 1.95 -29.78 7.07
CA LEU A 27 1.07 -30.12 8.19
C LEU A 27 0.92 -31.64 8.35
N SER A 28 0.72 -32.36 7.23
CA SER A 28 0.60 -33.81 7.23
C SER A 28 1.89 -34.49 7.72
N ALA A 29 3.06 -33.99 7.30
CA ALA A 29 4.36 -34.47 7.78
C ALA A 29 4.56 -34.18 9.29
N GLY A 30 4.12 -33.01 9.77
CA GLY A 30 4.12 -32.67 11.19
C GLY A 30 3.26 -33.61 12.04
N ILE A 31 2.05 -33.92 11.58
CA ILE A 31 1.13 -34.86 12.25
C ILE A 31 1.72 -36.28 12.27
N ALA A 32 2.28 -36.74 11.14
CA ALA A 32 2.92 -38.05 11.05
C ALA A 32 4.12 -38.17 12.01
N ALA A 33 4.97 -37.15 12.09
CA ALA A 33 6.10 -37.11 13.02
C ALA A 33 5.64 -37.11 14.49
N PHE A 34 4.55 -36.42 14.81
CA PHE A 34 3.96 -36.41 16.15
C PHE A 34 3.37 -37.78 16.53
N ALA A 35 2.70 -38.45 15.60
CA ALA A 35 2.16 -39.79 15.81
C ALA A 35 3.26 -40.83 16.08
N VAL A 36 4.38 -40.77 15.34
CA VAL A 36 5.55 -41.64 15.56
C VAL A 36 6.21 -41.37 16.92
N ALA A 37 6.34 -40.09 17.31
CA ALA A 37 6.90 -39.72 18.61
C ALA A 37 6.01 -40.12 19.80
N ALA A 38 4.68 -40.22 19.61
CA ALA A 38 3.75 -40.63 20.64
C ALA A 38 3.87 -42.13 21.00
N VAL A 39 4.16 -42.98 20.00
CA VAL A 39 4.21 -44.45 20.11
C VAL A 39 5.51 -44.94 20.76
N GLU A 40 6.64 -44.23 20.57
CA GLU A 40 7.95 -44.74 20.97
C GLU A 40 8.60 -43.91 22.11
N ALA A 41 8.54 -44.42 23.34
CA ALA A 41 8.96 -43.69 24.54
C ALA A 41 10.44 -43.27 24.56
N ARG A 42 11.29 -43.99 23.79
CA ARG A 42 12.75 -43.77 23.74
C ARG A 42 13.16 -42.65 22.78
N SER A 43 12.31 -42.28 21.81
CA SER A 43 12.59 -41.22 20.81
C SER A 43 11.80 -39.93 21.04
N ARG A 44 10.98 -39.89 22.11
CA ARG A 44 10.16 -38.72 22.50
C ARG A 44 10.94 -37.41 22.52
N ALA A 45 12.09 -37.35 23.21
CA ALA A 45 12.84 -36.10 23.31
C ALA A 45 13.42 -35.64 21.96
N THR A 46 13.95 -36.56 21.16
CA THR A 46 14.64 -36.25 19.89
C THR A 46 13.67 -35.86 18.77
N LEU A 47 12.42 -36.36 18.80
CA LEU A 47 11.41 -36.06 17.78
C LEU A 47 10.48 -34.92 18.18
N VAL A 48 10.13 -34.80 19.47
CA VAL A 48 9.20 -33.76 19.95
C VAL A 48 9.83 -32.37 19.92
N VAL A 49 11.13 -32.24 20.21
CA VAL A 49 11.81 -30.93 20.20
C VAL A 49 11.80 -30.26 18.81
N PRO A 50 12.25 -30.91 17.71
CA PRO A 50 12.20 -30.29 16.38
C PRO A 50 10.76 -30.11 15.88
N ALA A 51 9.83 -31.02 16.23
CA ALA A 51 8.42 -30.87 15.88
C ALA A 51 7.75 -29.68 16.59
N LEU A 52 8.04 -29.48 17.89
CA LEU A 52 7.60 -28.31 18.65
C LEU A 52 8.28 -27.05 18.15
N ALA A 53 9.56 -27.09 17.79
CA ALA A 53 10.25 -25.93 17.22
C ALA A 53 9.64 -25.52 15.87
N ALA A 54 9.37 -26.47 14.97
CA ALA A 54 8.72 -26.20 13.70
C ALA A 54 7.27 -25.71 13.89
N GLY A 55 6.51 -26.37 14.77
CA GLY A 55 5.14 -25.96 15.11
C GLY A 55 5.07 -24.59 15.78
N ALA A 56 5.99 -24.30 16.69
CA ALA A 56 6.11 -23.00 17.34
C ALA A 56 6.50 -21.92 16.32
N VAL A 57 7.40 -22.18 15.39
CA VAL A 57 7.73 -21.23 14.32
C VAL A 57 6.50 -20.97 13.44
N VAL A 58 5.73 -21.99 13.04
CA VAL A 58 4.51 -21.80 12.25
C VAL A 58 3.42 -21.06 13.04
N LEU A 59 3.25 -21.37 14.32
CA LEU A 59 2.28 -20.69 15.19
C LEU A 59 2.69 -19.26 15.52
N LEU A 60 3.99 -19.00 15.68
CA LEU A 60 4.52 -17.66 15.86
C LEU A 60 4.39 -16.88 14.55
N VAL A 61 4.77 -17.43 13.39
CA VAL A 61 4.64 -16.74 12.10
C VAL A 61 3.18 -16.52 11.72
N GLY A 62 2.31 -17.50 11.90
CA GLY A 62 0.88 -17.38 11.64
C GLY A 62 0.16 -16.50 12.68
N GLY A 63 0.55 -16.58 13.95
CA GLY A 63 0.01 -15.77 15.04
C GLY A 63 0.48 -14.32 15.00
N PHE A 64 1.73 -14.06 14.65
CA PHE A 64 2.23 -12.71 14.34
C PHE A 64 1.66 -12.21 13.02
N GLY A 65 1.49 -13.08 12.03
CA GLY A 65 0.79 -12.75 10.79
C GLY A 65 -0.62 -12.25 11.08
N VAL A 66 -1.47 -13.06 11.70
CA VAL A 66 -2.87 -12.71 12.01
C VAL A 66 -2.98 -11.62 13.09
N GLY A 67 -2.08 -11.61 14.08
CA GLY A 67 -2.05 -10.64 15.17
C GLY A 67 -1.55 -9.25 14.77
N LEU A 68 -0.65 -9.19 13.77
CA LEU A 68 -0.14 -7.96 13.14
C LEU A 68 -0.74 -7.76 11.73
N SER A 69 -1.83 -8.44 11.38
CA SER A 69 -2.59 -8.22 10.15
C SER A 69 -4.08 -8.15 10.45
N SER A 70 -4.41 -7.58 11.61
CA SER A 70 -5.79 -7.24 11.96
C SER A 70 -6.43 -6.46 10.82
N VAL A 71 -7.66 -6.81 10.44
CA VAL A 71 -8.52 -6.02 9.53
C VAL A 71 -8.74 -4.59 10.07
N ASN A 72 -8.43 -4.37 11.36
CA ASN A 72 -8.40 -3.09 12.05
C ASN A 72 -6.98 -2.66 12.46
N GLU A 73 -5.90 -3.14 11.82
CA GLU A 73 -4.66 -2.39 11.92
C GLU A 73 -4.95 -0.99 11.37
N PRO A 74 -4.76 0.08 12.16
CA PRO A 74 -4.56 1.37 11.54
C PRO A 74 -3.28 1.18 10.72
N LEU A 75 -3.46 0.86 9.43
CA LEU A 75 -2.44 1.17 8.45
C LEU A 75 -2.00 2.59 8.84
N PRO A 76 -0.73 2.82 9.15
CA PRO A 76 -0.22 4.18 9.21
C PRO A 76 -0.24 4.67 7.77
N SER A 77 -1.45 4.86 7.23
CA SER A 77 -1.63 5.79 6.15
C SER A 77 -1.23 7.12 6.77
N PRO A 78 -0.37 7.87 6.08
CA PRO A 78 -0.43 9.31 6.21
C PRO A 78 -1.87 9.73 6.39
N VAL A 79 -2.18 10.42 7.49
CA VAL A 79 -3.47 11.08 7.63
C VAL A 79 -3.59 11.95 6.38
N SER A 80 -4.45 11.54 5.44
CA SER A 80 -4.67 12.32 4.23
C SER A 80 -5.15 13.69 4.72
N PRO A 81 -4.39 14.77 4.47
CA PRO A 81 -4.75 16.07 4.97
C PRO A 81 -6.15 16.42 4.46
N GLU A 82 -6.89 17.22 5.21
CA GLU A 82 -8.27 17.59 4.87
C GLU A 82 -8.37 18.10 3.41
N SER A 83 -7.38 18.87 2.97
CA SER A 83 -7.23 19.35 1.58
C SER A 83 -7.25 18.21 0.55
N ALA A 84 -6.53 17.12 0.81
CA ALA A 84 -6.41 16.01 -0.13
C ALA A 84 -7.69 15.16 -0.19
N ARG A 85 -8.46 15.08 0.90
CA ARG A 85 -9.80 14.46 0.90
C ARG A 85 -10.81 15.28 0.10
N VAL A 86 -10.82 16.61 0.30
CA VAL A 86 -11.67 17.52 -0.46
C VAL A 86 -11.29 17.48 -1.95
N LEU A 87 -10.00 17.48 -2.26
CA LEU A 87 -9.49 17.36 -3.61
C LEU A 87 -9.95 16.06 -4.29
N ARG A 88 -9.85 14.92 -3.59
CA ARG A 88 -10.34 13.64 -4.09
C ARG A 88 -11.85 13.68 -4.36
N ALA A 89 -12.63 14.21 -3.42
CA ALA A 89 -14.08 14.32 -3.57
C ALA A 89 -14.45 15.17 -4.79
N LEU A 90 -13.82 16.35 -4.94
CA LEU A 90 -13.99 17.24 -6.09
C LEU A 90 -13.65 16.54 -7.41
N ALA A 91 -12.52 15.84 -7.46
CA ALA A 91 -12.06 15.17 -8.67
C ALA A 91 -13.01 14.05 -9.09
N LEU A 92 -13.45 13.22 -8.13
CA LEU A 92 -14.39 12.13 -8.38
C LEU A 92 -15.80 12.63 -8.72
N GLU A 93 -16.28 13.68 -8.06
CA GLU A 93 -17.58 14.30 -8.37
C GLU A 93 -17.57 14.90 -9.78
N THR A 94 -16.50 15.61 -10.14
CA THR A 94 -16.34 16.20 -11.47
C THR A 94 -16.23 15.12 -12.54
N GLN A 95 -15.48 14.04 -12.28
CA GLN A 95 -15.38 12.90 -13.18
C GLN A 95 -16.74 12.21 -13.35
N GLY A 96 -17.49 12.01 -12.27
CA GLY A 96 -18.83 11.42 -12.31
C GLY A 96 -19.86 12.28 -13.05
N ALA A 97 -19.77 13.61 -12.91
CA ALA A 97 -20.68 14.56 -13.54
C ALA A 97 -20.38 14.78 -15.04
N ARG A 98 -19.10 14.86 -15.41
CA ARG A 98 -18.66 15.26 -16.77
C ARG A 98 -18.14 14.10 -17.62
N GLY A 99 -17.87 12.95 -17.01
CA GLY A 99 -17.13 11.86 -17.64
C GLY A 99 -15.65 12.21 -17.83
N GLY A 100 -14.87 11.28 -18.37
CA GLY A 100 -13.46 11.50 -18.68
C GLY A 100 -12.48 11.05 -17.59
N GLU A 101 -11.22 11.45 -17.75
CA GLU A 101 -10.10 10.98 -16.92
C GLU A 101 -9.69 12.03 -15.88
N ILE A 102 -9.27 11.55 -14.70
CA ILE A 102 -8.55 12.35 -13.72
C ILE A 102 -7.06 12.25 -14.04
N VAL A 103 -6.44 13.39 -14.31
CA VAL A 103 -5.06 13.47 -14.76
C VAL A 103 -4.21 14.19 -13.74
N VAL A 104 -3.04 13.63 -13.45
CA VAL A 104 -2.13 14.13 -12.43
C VAL A 104 -0.76 14.32 -13.06
N HIS A 105 -0.16 15.50 -12.85
CA HIS A 105 1.19 15.76 -13.31
C HIS A 105 2.19 14.79 -12.64
N PRO A 106 3.21 14.27 -13.36
CA PRO A 106 4.13 13.26 -12.81
C PRO A 106 4.89 13.68 -11.55
N GLN A 107 5.05 14.99 -11.33
CA GLN A 107 5.69 15.50 -10.12
C GLN A 107 4.94 15.18 -8.83
N PHE A 108 3.64 14.84 -8.91
CA PHE A 108 2.81 14.50 -7.75
C PHE A 108 2.52 12.99 -7.68
N GLY A 109 3.22 12.19 -8.49
CA GLY A 109 2.91 10.79 -8.71
C GLY A 109 2.99 9.95 -7.44
N ASP A 110 3.92 10.27 -6.53
CA ASP A 110 4.10 9.53 -5.27
C ASP A 110 3.12 10.02 -4.20
N GLU A 111 2.85 11.32 -4.16
CA GLU A 111 2.00 11.98 -3.18
C GLU A 111 0.51 11.70 -3.42
N ILE A 112 0.11 11.39 -4.66
CA ILE A 112 -1.29 11.13 -5.03
C ILE A 112 -1.76 9.72 -4.70
N VAL A 113 -0.83 8.77 -4.54
CA VAL A 113 -1.13 7.33 -4.36
C VAL A 113 -2.07 7.10 -3.18
N TRP A 114 -1.80 7.74 -2.05
CA TRP A 114 -2.58 7.54 -0.83
C TRP A 114 -3.92 8.27 -0.85
N PRO A 115 -3.99 9.58 -1.15
CA PRO A 115 -5.26 10.30 -1.12
C PRO A 115 -6.28 9.75 -2.13
N PHE A 116 -5.81 9.28 -3.29
CA PHE A 116 -6.68 8.74 -4.32
C PHE A 116 -6.73 7.21 -4.36
N ARG A 117 -6.24 6.52 -3.32
CA ARG A 117 -6.40 5.08 -3.20
C ARG A 117 -7.88 4.68 -3.35
N ASP A 118 -8.16 3.66 -4.15
CA ASP A 118 -9.52 3.17 -4.45
C ASP A 118 -10.41 4.18 -5.21
N SER A 119 -9.81 5.16 -5.90
CA SER A 119 -10.53 6.15 -6.74
C SER A 119 -10.71 5.70 -8.20
N GLY A 120 -10.30 4.49 -8.54
CA GLY A 120 -10.27 3.99 -9.92
C GLY A 120 -8.99 4.40 -10.67
N ASP A 121 -9.09 4.49 -11.99
CA ASP A 121 -7.96 4.82 -12.85
C ASP A 121 -7.63 6.31 -12.80
N ILE A 122 -6.39 6.61 -12.42
CA ILE A 122 -5.79 7.95 -12.42
C ILE A 122 -4.67 7.93 -13.44
N ILE A 123 -4.67 8.91 -14.33
CA ILE A 123 -3.67 8.99 -15.38
C ILE A 123 -2.55 9.93 -14.95
N ILE A 124 -1.34 9.39 -14.82
CA ILE A 124 -0.15 10.19 -14.55
C ILE A 124 0.49 10.59 -15.89
N ALA A 125 0.40 11.87 -16.26
CA ALA A 125 0.88 12.34 -17.55
C ALA A 125 1.37 13.80 -17.51
N SER A 126 2.50 14.07 -18.17
CA SER A 126 3.07 15.41 -18.34
C SER A 126 2.41 16.23 -19.45
N ARG A 127 1.50 15.62 -20.20
CA ARG A 127 0.62 16.27 -21.18
C ARG A 127 -0.80 15.88 -20.86
N VAL A 128 -1.72 16.84 -20.93
CA VAL A 128 -3.13 16.61 -20.62
C VAL A 128 -3.81 15.90 -21.80
N PRO A 129 -4.32 14.66 -21.61
CA PRO A 129 -5.13 13.96 -22.60
C PRO A 129 -6.37 14.74 -23.04
N ALA A 130 -6.86 14.45 -24.24
CA ALA A 130 -8.07 15.09 -24.76
C ALA A 130 -9.32 14.68 -23.98
N GLU A 131 -9.27 13.59 -23.22
CA GLU A 131 -10.37 13.00 -22.48
C GLU A 131 -10.38 13.43 -21.00
N ALA A 132 -9.39 14.22 -20.59
CA ALA A 132 -9.25 14.69 -19.22
C ALA A 132 -10.38 15.64 -18.83
N SER A 133 -11.04 15.38 -17.70
CA SER A 133 -12.04 16.27 -17.12
C SER A 133 -11.52 17.05 -15.92
N VAL A 134 -10.55 16.47 -15.20
CA VAL A 134 -9.88 17.09 -14.05
C VAL A 134 -8.38 16.93 -14.20
N VAL A 135 -7.64 18.00 -13.93
CA VAL A 135 -6.17 18.00 -13.98
C VAL A 135 -5.60 18.58 -12.70
N LEU A 136 -4.72 17.82 -12.06
CA LEU A 136 -3.90 18.25 -10.93
C LEU A 136 -2.51 18.63 -11.46
N TRP A 137 -2.14 19.89 -11.32
CA TRP A 137 -1.03 20.48 -12.07
C TRP A 137 -0.14 21.40 -11.22
N PRO A 138 1.17 21.53 -11.53
CA PRO A 138 2.05 22.49 -10.87
C PRO A 138 1.53 23.93 -10.95
N ILE A 139 1.61 24.67 -9.83
CA ILE A 139 1.26 26.10 -9.79
C ILE A 139 2.20 26.93 -10.68
N ASP A 140 3.47 26.55 -10.75
CA ASP A 140 4.50 27.29 -11.48
C ASP A 140 4.53 26.99 -12.99
N THR A 141 3.56 26.22 -13.49
CA THR A 141 3.45 25.87 -14.91
C THR A 141 2.24 26.52 -15.57
N ALA A 142 2.31 26.64 -16.90
CA ALA A 142 1.20 27.19 -17.67
C ALA A 142 -0.07 26.35 -17.47
N GLN A 143 -1.20 27.04 -17.34
CA GLN A 143 -2.52 26.44 -17.30
C GLN A 143 -2.77 25.59 -18.56
N PRO A 144 -3.30 24.36 -18.40
CA PRO A 144 -3.68 23.53 -19.54
C PRO A 144 -4.77 24.17 -20.40
N ASP A 145 -4.61 24.07 -21.73
CA ASP A 145 -5.53 24.65 -22.71
C ASP A 145 -6.95 24.10 -22.56
N GLY A 146 -7.94 25.00 -22.55
CA GLY A 146 -9.36 24.63 -22.47
C GLY A 146 -9.82 24.18 -21.08
N PHE A 147 -9.02 24.36 -20.04
CA PHE A 147 -9.44 24.14 -18.66
C PHE A 147 -9.62 25.46 -17.92
N VAL A 148 -10.35 25.44 -16.80
CA VAL A 148 -10.55 26.58 -15.90
C VAL A 148 -9.99 26.24 -14.53
N LEU A 149 -9.30 27.19 -13.91
CA LEU A 149 -8.76 27.05 -12.56
C LEU A 149 -9.90 26.92 -11.54
N VAL A 150 -9.80 25.93 -10.66
CA VAL A 150 -10.64 25.82 -9.47
C VAL A 150 -9.95 26.54 -8.32
N GLU A 151 -10.57 27.63 -7.85
CA GLU A 151 -10.07 28.38 -6.70
C GLU A 151 -10.00 27.50 -5.45
N GLY A 152 -8.87 27.57 -4.74
CA GLY A 152 -8.64 26.86 -3.49
C GLY A 152 -7.17 26.73 -3.13
N ASP A 153 -6.89 26.53 -1.84
CA ASP A 153 -5.53 26.25 -1.33
C ASP A 153 -5.25 24.75 -1.39
N TRP A 154 -5.05 24.24 -2.61
CA TRP A 154 -4.81 22.82 -2.84
C TRP A 154 -3.38 22.44 -2.48
N SER A 155 -3.24 21.43 -1.61
CA SER A 155 -1.95 20.85 -1.28
C SER A 155 -2.05 19.35 -1.01
N LEU A 156 -0.98 18.66 -1.38
CA LEU A 156 -0.72 17.27 -1.04
C LEU A 156 0.34 17.22 0.06
N LEU A 157 0.27 16.15 0.86
CA LEU A 157 1.28 15.89 1.88
C LEU A 157 2.48 15.23 1.19
N ASP A 158 3.64 15.85 1.33
CA ASP A 158 4.92 15.33 0.87
C ASP A 158 5.63 14.68 2.06
N TRP A 159 5.98 13.41 1.89
CA TRP A 159 6.64 12.62 2.91
C TRP A 159 8.11 12.48 2.58
N PRO A 160 9.00 12.63 3.58
CA PRO A 160 10.42 12.38 3.37
C PRO A 160 10.62 10.95 2.86
N ALA A 161 11.25 10.84 1.70
CA ALA A 161 11.53 9.58 1.04
C ALA A 161 12.31 8.63 1.95
N ALA A 162 11.99 7.33 1.86
CA ALA A 162 12.70 6.32 2.61
C ALA A 162 14.18 6.26 2.15
N PRO A 163 15.14 6.17 3.08
CA PRO A 163 16.53 5.95 2.71
C PRO A 163 16.70 4.59 2.02
N THR A 164 17.36 4.59 0.87
CA THR A 164 17.49 3.39 0.00
C THR A 164 18.82 2.67 0.14
N ALA A 165 19.81 3.30 0.80
CA ALA A 165 21.20 2.82 0.82
C ALA A 165 21.56 1.95 2.03
N ASP A 166 20.87 2.08 3.17
CA ASP A 166 21.23 1.41 4.42
C ASP A 166 20.00 0.87 5.16
N TRP A 167 20.03 -0.42 5.48
CA TRP A 167 18.98 -1.12 6.22
C TRP A 167 18.74 -0.52 7.63
N LEU A 168 19.80 -0.11 8.33
CA LEU A 168 19.65 0.49 9.66
C LEU A 168 19.02 1.88 9.58
N GLN A 169 19.33 2.65 8.53
CA GLN A 169 18.67 3.93 8.26
C GLN A 169 17.19 3.72 7.89
N TYR A 170 16.88 2.67 7.12
CA TYR A 170 15.51 2.31 6.79
C TYR A 170 14.70 1.97 8.04
N ILE A 171 15.22 1.15 8.96
CA ILE A 171 14.53 0.83 10.21
C ILE A 171 14.28 2.09 11.04
N ARG A 172 15.29 2.97 11.18
CA ARG A 172 15.13 4.23 11.92
C ARG A 172 14.05 5.11 11.29
N TRP A 173 14.13 5.33 9.98
CA TRP A 173 13.10 6.05 9.24
C TRP A 173 11.73 5.41 9.44
N TYR A 174 11.60 4.08 9.37
CA TYR A 174 10.31 3.39 9.51
C TYR A 174 9.69 3.56 10.91
N VAL A 175 10.51 3.55 11.96
CA VAL A 175 10.07 3.77 13.35
C VAL A 175 9.71 5.24 13.57
N ASP A 176 10.50 6.16 13.02
CA ASP A 176 10.34 7.60 13.26
C ASP A 176 9.43 8.31 12.26
N ARG A 177 8.98 7.64 11.18
CA ARG A 177 8.24 8.28 10.07
C ARG A 177 7.01 9.05 10.51
N ASN A 178 6.32 8.61 11.56
CA ASN A 178 5.13 9.29 12.08
C ASN A 178 5.45 10.58 12.85
N ALA A 179 6.71 10.76 13.27
CA ALA A 179 7.22 11.97 13.93
C ALA A 179 7.96 12.90 12.96
N LEU A 180 8.24 12.46 11.72
CA LEU A 180 8.83 13.31 10.70
C LEU A 180 7.81 14.37 10.26
N SER A 181 8.22 15.64 10.28
CA SER A 181 7.38 16.73 9.77
C SER A 181 7.16 16.56 8.28
N ALA A 182 5.92 16.34 7.87
CA ALA A 182 5.56 16.32 6.47
C ALA A 182 5.53 17.74 5.90
N SER A 183 6.04 17.89 4.67
CA SER A 183 5.90 19.11 3.88
C SER A 183 4.54 19.16 3.19
N HIS A 184 4.13 20.35 2.79
CA HIS A 184 2.96 20.53 1.93
C HIS A 184 3.44 20.95 0.54
N THR A 185 3.12 20.14 -0.46
CA THR A 185 3.35 20.47 -1.86
C THR A 185 2.07 21.08 -2.42
N ARG A 186 2.14 22.35 -2.82
CA ARG A 186 0.99 23.06 -3.39
C ARG A 186 0.78 22.68 -4.85
N LEU A 187 -0.48 22.67 -5.27
CA LEU A 187 -0.88 22.38 -6.64
C LEU A 187 -2.04 23.27 -7.08
N ALA A 188 -2.24 23.33 -8.40
CA ALA A 188 -3.41 23.91 -9.01
C ALA A 188 -4.33 22.80 -9.51
N VAL A 189 -5.64 23.02 -9.40
CA VAL A 189 -6.66 22.10 -9.90
C VAL A 189 -7.38 22.79 -11.04
N TYR A 190 -7.47 22.10 -12.16
CA TYR A 190 -8.11 22.59 -13.36
C TYR A 190 -9.23 21.64 -13.77
N ILE A 191 -10.38 22.20 -14.12
CA ILE A 191 -11.53 21.42 -14.60
C ILE A 191 -11.92 21.87 -15.99
N ARG A 192 -12.32 20.92 -16.83
CA ARG A 192 -12.83 21.25 -18.16
C ARG A 192 -14.22 21.88 -18.03
N PRO A 193 -14.48 23.06 -18.61
CA PRO A 193 -15.82 23.66 -18.58
C PRO A 193 -16.83 22.77 -19.31
N GLU A 194 -18.08 22.84 -18.87
CA GLU A 194 -19.19 22.14 -19.54
C GLU A 194 -19.35 22.70 -20.95
N GLN A 195 -19.48 21.81 -21.94
CA GLN A 195 -19.79 22.18 -23.32
C GLN A 195 -21.29 22.45 -23.47
#